data_AF-A0A412YJU0-F1
#
_entry.id   AF-A0A412YJU0-F1
#
_cell.length_a   1.000
_cell.length_b   1.000
_cell.length_c   1.000
_cell.angle_alpha   90.00
_cell.angle_beta   90.00
_cell.angle_gamma   90.00
#
_symmetry.space_group_name_H-M   'P 1'
#
loop_
_entity.id
_entity.type
_entity.pdbx_description
1 polymer ?
#
loop_
_entity_poly.entity_id
_entity_poly.type
_entity_poly.pdbx_seq_one_letter_code
_entity_poly.pdbx_strand_id
1 'polypeptide(L)' 'MKRENLNCIGNCRLCSVLGECPADHVHCEDCGTEIEPGEGIEVEVEAVQNGRHGTKMITVCPGCFAEYYQGDETIEFD' A
#
# COMPACT_ATOMS: atom_id res chain seq x y z
N MET A 1 -26.43 -8.06 -25.60
CA MET A 1 -26.18 -6.75 -24.96
C MET A 1 -24.93 -6.90 -24.10
N LYS A 2 -23.86 -6.17 -24.44
CA LYS A 2 -22.61 -6.13 -23.65
C LYS A 2 -22.95 -5.56 -22.28
N ARG A 3 -22.68 -6.30 -21.21
CA ARG A 3 -22.70 -5.73 -19.86
C ARG A 3 -21.39 -4.96 -19.72
N GLU A 4 -21.47 -3.64 -19.86
CA GLU A 4 -20.39 -2.74 -19.47
C GLU A 4 -20.20 -2.91 -17.96
N ASN A 5 -19.14 -3.60 -17.58
CA ASN A 5 -18.77 -3.79 -16.17
C ASN A 5 -18.16 -2.47 -15.69
N LEU A 6 -19.04 -1.56 -15.27
CA LEU A 6 -18.68 -0.31 -14.64
C LEU A 6 -17.96 -0.58 -13.31
N ASN A 7 -16.65 -0.39 -13.33
CA ASN A 7 -15.86 0.19 -12.24
C ASN A 7 -16.28 -0.24 -10.80
N CYS A 8 -15.85 -1.40 -10.30
CA CYS A 8 -15.82 -1.59 -8.84
C CYS A 8 -14.68 -0.72 -8.27
N ILE A 9 -15.05 0.34 -7.54
CA ILE A 9 -14.16 1.37 -6.98
C ILE A 9 -14.00 1.14 -5.46
N GLY A 10 -13.36 0.04 -5.07
CA GLY A 10 -12.83 -0.14 -3.71
C GLY A 10 -13.84 -0.20 -2.56
N ASN A 11 -15.07 -0.68 -2.78
CA ASN A 11 -16.01 -0.98 -1.69
C ASN A 11 -16.74 -2.30 -1.98
N CYS A 12 -16.11 -3.42 -1.63
CA CYS A 12 -16.63 -4.78 -1.88
C CYS A 12 -18.02 -5.09 -1.30
N ARG A 13 -18.58 -4.23 -0.42
CA ARG A 13 -19.98 -4.33 0.03
C ARG A 13 -21.01 -4.09 -1.09
N LEU A 14 -20.62 -3.47 -2.20
CA LEU A 14 -21.53 -3.09 -3.30
C LEU A 14 -21.39 -3.98 -4.54
N CYS A 15 -20.36 -4.82 -4.65
CA CYS A 15 -20.18 -5.70 -5.82
C CYS A 15 -21.20 -6.86 -5.72
N SER A 16 -21.96 -7.10 -6.80
CA SER A 16 -23.12 -8.01 -6.80
C SER A 16 -22.77 -9.49 -6.73
N VAL A 17 -21.49 -9.83 -6.87
CA VAL A 17 -20.96 -11.19 -6.92
C VAL A 17 -19.87 -11.33 -5.85
N LEU A 18 -20.09 -12.25 -4.92
CA LEU A 18 -19.11 -12.65 -3.91
C LEU A 18 -17.88 -13.25 -4.62
N GLY A 19 -16.70 -12.65 -4.44
CA GLY A 19 -15.43 -13.15 -4.99
C GLY A 19 -14.99 -12.57 -6.33
N GLU A 20 -15.75 -11.63 -6.92
CA GLU A 20 -15.35 -10.89 -8.15
C GLU A 20 -14.81 -9.49 -7.85
N CYS A 21 -14.60 -9.13 -6.57
CA CYS A 21 -13.77 -7.97 -6.32
C CYS A 21 -12.41 -8.24 -6.96
N PRO A 22 -11.87 -7.34 -7.81
CA PRO A 22 -10.43 -7.34 -8.00
C PRO A 22 -9.90 -7.31 -6.57
N ALA A 23 -9.15 -8.32 -6.16
CA ALA A 23 -8.52 -8.26 -4.86
C ALA A 23 -7.83 -6.89 -4.82
N ASP A 24 -7.92 -6.18 -3.71
CA ASP A 24 -7.31 -4.87 -3.57
C ASP A 24 -5.81 -5.09 -3.77
N HIS A 25 -5.35 -5.08 -5.03
CA HIS A 25 -4.00 -5.42 -5.42
C HIS A 25 -3.19 -4.22 -5.00
N VAL A 26 -2.73 -4.26 -3.76
CA VAL A 26 -1.84 -3.26 -3.22
C VAL A 26 -0.50 -3.48 -3.89
N HIS A 27 0.07 -2.43 -4.43
CA HIS A 27 1.41 -2.47 -5.00
C HIS A 27 2.35 -1.77 -4.04
N CYS A 28 3.56 -2.30 -3.91
CA CYS A 28 4.62 -1.65 -3.14
C CYS A 28 4.90 -0.27 -3.73
N GLU A 29 4.85 0.78 -2.90
CA GLU A 29 5.16 2.14 -3.36
C GLU A 29 6.59 2.30 -3.87
N ASP A 30 7.54 1.47 -3.41
CA ASP A 30 8.95 1.60 -3.79
C ASP A 30 9.31 0.79 -5.05
N CYS A 31 8.91 -0.48 -5.13
CA CYS A 31 9.30 -1.37 -6.22
C CYS A 31 8.16 -1.68 -7.21
N GLY A 32 6.92 -1.27 -6.92
CA GLY A 32 5.75 -1.49 -7.77
C GLY A 32 5.30 -2.95 -7.88
N THR A 33 5.88 -3.87 -7.11
CA THR A 33 5.45 -5.29 -7.10
C THR A 33 4.10 -5.42 -6.41
N GLU A 34 3.22 -6.27 -6.94
CA GLU A 34 1.96 -6.62 -6.29
C GLU A 34 2.24 -7.32 -4.96
N ILE A 35 1.55 -6.88 -3.91
CA ILE A 35 1.68 -7.39 -2.55
C ILE A 35 0.51 -8.32 -2.30
N GLU A 36 0.81 -9.53 -1.81
CA GLU A 36 -0.22 -10.47 -1.41
C GLU A 36 -1.09 -9.89 -0.30
N PRO A 37 -2.41 -10.18 -0.29
CA PRO A 37 -3.31 -9.66 0.73
C PRO A 37 -2.83 -9.97 2.16
N GLY A 38 -2.57 -8.94 2.94
CA GLY A 38 -2.09 -9.04 4.32
C GLY A 38 -0.57 -9.04 4.50
N GLU A 39 0.22 -9.01 3.42
CA GLU A 39 1.70 -8.91 3.50
C GLU A 39 2.21 -7.45 3.42
N GLY A 40 1.34 -6.49 3.13
CA GLY A 40 1.72 -5.08 3.04
C GLY A 40 2.06 -4.49 4.39
N ILE A 41 3.18 -3.78 4.46
CA ILE A 41 3.64 -3.10 5.66
C ILE A 41 3.42 -1.60 5.49
N GLU A 42 2.69 -1.00 6.43
CA GLU A 42 2.47 0.44 6.44
C GLU A 42 3.64 1.16 7.11
N VAL A 43 4.20 2.13 6.40
CA VAL A 43 5.34 2.93 6.88
C VAL A 43 5.01 4.41 6.79
N GLU A 44 5.33 5.15 7.84
CA GLU A 44 5.26 6.61 7.83
C GLU A 44 6.54 7.19 7.24
N VAL A 45 6.42 7.94 6.14
CA VAL A 45 7.55 8.58 5.46
C VAL A 45 7.38 10.09 5.40
N GLU A 46 8.49 10.82 5.40
CA GLU A 46 8.46 12.26 5.18
C GLU A 46 7.94 12.58 3.78
N ALA A 47 7.04 13.55 3.68
CA ALA A 47 6.48 14.01 2.42
C ALA A 47 6.35 15.53 2.41
N VAL A 48 6.59 16.11 1.23
CA VAL A 48 6.32 17.53 0.99
C VAL A 48 5.03 17.64 0.19
N GLN A 49 3.97 18.12 0.83
CA GLN A 49 2.68 18.39 0.16
C GLN A 49 2.43 19.89 0.15
N ASN A 50 2.20 20.45 -1.04
CA ASN A 50 1.97 21.89 -1.25
C ASN A 50 3.02 22.80 -0.58
N GLY A 51 4.29 22.39 -0.61
CA GLY A 51 5.41 23.13 -0.03
C GLY A 51 5.49 23.10 1.51
N ARG A 52 4.69 22.25 2.17
CA ARG A 52 4.79 21.98 3.61
C ARG A 52 5.38 20.60 3.83
N HIS A 53 6.35 20.53 4.72
CA HIS A 53 6.88 19.27 5.22
C HIS A 53 5.85 18.64 6.16
N GLY A 54 5.58 17.37 5.95
CA GLY A 54 4.75 16.54 6.80
C GLY A 54 5.14 15.08 6.60
N THR A 55 4.24 14.18 6.96
CA THR A 55 4.42 12.75 6.75
C THR A 55 3.24 12.19 5.95
N LYS A 56 3.48 11.08 5.25
CA LYS A 56 2.44 10.27 4.63
C LYS A 56 2.63 8.81 5.01
N MET A 57 1.54 8.08 5.15
CA MET A 57 1.59 6.62 5.22
C MET A 57 1.74 6.07 3.80
N ILE A 58 2.64 5.12 3.61
CA ILE A 58 2.78 4.32 2.38
C ILE A 58 2.69 2.83 2.74
N THR A 59 2.35 2.01 1.75
CA THR A 59 2.42 0.55 1.89
C THR A 59 3.56 0.00 1.03
N VAL A 60 4.43 -0.79 1.64
CA VAL A 60 5.59 -1.42 0.99
C VAL A 60 5.59 -2.93 1.19
N CYS A 61 6.28 -3.65 0.31
CA CYS A 61 6.46 -5.09 0.45
C CYS A 61 7.49 -5.42 1.54
N PRO A 62 7.47 -6.65 2.11
CA PRO A 62 8.42 -7.06 3.14
C PRO A 62 9.90 -6.90 2.75
N GLY A 63 10.22 -7.08 1.47
CA GLY A 63 11.58 -6.89 0.95
C GLY A 63 12.05 -5.44 1.03
N CYS A 64 11.26 -4.51 0.49
CA CYS A 64 11.56 -3.07 0.57
C CYS A 64 11.54 -2.55 2.00
N PHE A 65 10.65 -3.09 2.85
CA PHE A 65 10.64 -2.79 4.28
C PHE A 65 11.99 -3.12 4.93
N ALA A 66 12.47 -4.35 4.76
CA ALA A 66 13.73 -4.82 5.31
C ALA A 66 14.95 -4.08 4.74
N GLU A 67 14.90 -3.66 3.47
CA GLU A 67 16.02 -2.99 2.81
C GLU A 67 16.13 -1.50 3.16
N TYR A 68 15.00 -0.78 3.24
CA TYR A 68 15.00 0.68 3.33
C TYR A 68 14.53 1.26 4.66
N TYR A 69 13.70 0.53 5.41
CA TYR A 69 13.00 1.07 6.59
C TYR A 69 13.33 0.33 7.88
N GLN A 70 13.80 -0.91 7.78
CA GLN A 70 14.39 -1.62 8.89
C GLN A 70 15.82 -1.10 9.11
N GLY A 71 15.93 0.13 9.63
CA GLY A 71 17.20 0.76 9.95
C GLY A 71 17.95 -0.02 11.03
N ASP A 72 19.28 -0.09 10.91
CA ASP A 72 20.22 -0.56 11.93
C ASP A 72 19.86 0.07 13.28
N GLU A 73 19.48 -0.76 14.26
CA GLU A 73 19.33 -0.35 15.66
C GLU A 73 20.71 0.00 16.26
N THR A 74 21.38 1.06 15.80
CA THR A 74 22.34 1.76 16.66
C THR A 74 21.56 2.68 17.58
N ILE A 75 20.86 2.07 18.54
CA ILE A 75 20.33 2.79 19.69
C ILE A 75 21.54 3.12 20.57
N GLU A 76 22.14 4.29 20.35
CA GLU A 76 23.06 4.87 21.34
C GLU A 76 22.23 5.35 22.52
N PHE A 77 22.25 4.59 23.61
CA PHE A 77 21.83 5.06 24.91
C PHE A 77 23.02 5.81 25.55
N ASP A 78 22.85 7.10 25.80
CA ASP A 78 23.74 7.92 26.65
C ASP A 78 23.53 7.56 28.14
#